data_AF-A0A7E5VD95-F1
#
_entry.id   AF-A0A7E5VD95-F1
#
_cell.length_a   1.000
_cell.length_b   1.000
_cell.length_c   1.000
_cell.angle_alpha   90.00
_cell.angle_beta   90.00
_cell.angle_gamma   90.00
#
_symmetry.space_group_name_H-M   'P 1'
#
loop_
_entity.id
_entity.type
_entity.pdbx_description
1 polymer ?
#
loop_
_entity_poly.entity_id
_entity_poly.type
_entity_poly.pdbx_seq_one_letter_code
_entity_poly.pdbx_strand_id
1 'polypeptide(L)'
;MFYLLPFILLSYITSSFCVFTGQYPGSEKNGQELLLCRKCGADVADSYYLFSKSSPGAQKTEKQNLFGQQNVTVQTLVNPFGIKFEVVTAEKARCENIGPQQGADSWFPGYSWRICACPHCGQHLGWTFQRTQDSNTEKQSIDNIKTFHGLILKNILGENFTDSLIMMPKMYKM
;
A
#
# COMPACT_ATOMS: atom_id res chain seq x y z
N MET A 1 -23.53 -38.83 48.68
CA MET A 1 -23.33 -37.37 48.80
C MET A 1 -23.89 -36.71 47.56
N PHE A 2 -25.03 -36.03 47.71
CA PHE A 2 -25.61 -35.13 46.73
C PHE A 2 -24.79 -33.83 46.70
N TYR A 3 -24.44 -33.32 45.53
CA TYR A 3 -24.33 -31.87 45.32
C TYR A 3 -24.87 -31.50 43.94
N LEU A 4 -25.77 -30.52 43.97
CA LEU A 4 -26.53 -29.92 42.90
C LEU A 4 -25.70 -28.82 42.20
N LEU A 5 -25.88 -28.72 40.88
CA LEU A 5 -25.88 -27.54 39.96
C LEU A 5 -25.59 -26.13 40.53
N PRO A 6 -24.95 -25.22 39.75
CA PRO A 6 -25.72 -24.51 38.72
C PRO A 6 -25.01 -24.20 37.39
N PHE A 7 -25.81 -24.35 36.33
CA PHE A 7 -25.95 -23.45 35.17
C PHE A 7 -24.99 -22.26 35.08
N ILE A 8 -24.20 -22.22 34.01
CA ILE A 8 -23.75 -20.97 33.40
C ILE A 8 -24.27 -20.95 31.97
N LEU A 9 -25.43 -20.30 31.81
CA LEU A 9 -25.90 -19.72 30.56
C LEU A 9 -25.05 -18.47 30.30
N LEU A 10 -24.28 -18.44 29.22
CA LEU A 10 -23.85 -17.18 28.61
C LEU A 10 -24.20 -17.16 27.13
N SER A 11 -25.35 -16.55 26.89
CA SER A 11 -25.73 -15.65 25.80
C SER A 11 -24.82 -15.55 24.56
N TYR A 12 -25.44 -15.88 23.43
CA TYR A 12 -25.33 -15.26 22.11
C TYR A 12 -24.63 -13.89 22.06
N ILE A 13 -23.58 -13.80 21.24
CA ILE A 13 -23.36 -12.62 20.40
C ILE A 13 -23.11 -13.15 18.99
N THR A 14 -24.17 -13.25 18.19
CA THR A 14 -24.00 -13.28 16.73
C THR A 14 -23.40 -11.95 16.35
N SER A 15 -22.12 -11.94 15.95
CA SER A 15 -21.53 -10.77 15.30
C SER A 15 -22.31 -10.52 14.03
N SER A 16 -23.21 -9.53 14.08
CA SER A 16 -23.82 -8.95 12.90
C SER A 16 -22.67 -8.41 12.05
N PHE A 17 -22.26 -9.16 11.03
CA PHE A 17 -21.44 -8.61 9.97
C PHE A 17 -22.34 -7.64 9.21
N CYS A 18 -22.33 -6.37 9.64
CA CYS A 18 -22.75 -5.29 8.77
C CYS A 18 -21.73 -5.26 7.63
N VAL A 19 -22.05 -5.95 6.53
CA VAL A 19 -21.43 -5.67 5.24
C VAL A 19 -21.85 -4.24 4.91
N PHE A 20 -20.95 -3.29 5.16
CA PHE A 20 -21.13 -1.92 4.72
C PHE A 20 -20.95 -1.93 3.21
N THR A 21 -22.03 -2.19 2.46
CA THR A 21 -22.08 -1.81 1.05
C THR A 21 -22.14 -0.28 1.02
N GLY A 22 -20.96 0.34 1.14
CA GLY A 22 -20.80 1.76 0.87
C GLY A 22 -21.09 1.98 -0.60
N GLN A 23 -22.34 2.25 -0.92
CA GLN A 23 -22.72 2.78 -2.22
C GLN A 23 -22.29 4.24 -2.25
N TYR A 24 -21.04 4.48 -2.63
CA TYR A 24 -20.54 5.83 -2.84
C TYR A 24 -21.12 6.36 -4.15
N PRO A 25 -21.89 7.46 -4.14
CA PRO A 25 -22.28 8.12 -5.37
C PRO A 25 -20.99 8.53 -6.09
N GLY A 26 -20.85 8.11 -7.35
CA GLY A 26 -19.69 8.41 -8.19
C GLY A 26 -19.49 9.91 -8.31
N SER A 27 -18.71 10.47 -7.41
CA SER A 27 -18.14 11.80 -7.56
C SER A 27 -17.01 11.65 -8.58
N GLU A 28 -17.14 12.31 -9.72
CA GLU A 28 -16.07 12.45 -10.70
C GLU A 28 -14.86 13.09 -10.00
N LYS A 29 -13.98 12.25 -9.45
CA LYS A 29 -12.74 12.71 -8.83
C LYS A 29 -11.73 12.96 -9.93
N ASN A 30 -11.30 14.21 -10.01
CA ASN A 30 -10.34 14.76 -10.94
C ASN A 30 -9.02 13.96 -10.94
N GLY A 31 -8.92 12.89 -11.75
CA GLY A 31 -7.72 12.05 -11.90
C GLY A 31 -7.26 11.29 -10.65
N GLN A 32 -8.05 11.26 -9.58
CA GLN A 32 -7.72 10.56 -8.34
C GLN A 32 -8.43 9.21 -8.29
N GLU A 33 -7.71 8.18 -7.87
CA GLU A 33 -8.17 6.79 -7.91
C GLU A 33 -7.67 6.04 -6.68
N LEU A 34 -8.48 5.11 -6.19
CA LEU A 34 -8.10 4.24 -5.10
C LEU A 34 -7.14 3.15 -5.60
N LEU A 35 -6.00 3.03 -4.94
CA LEU A 35 -5.05 1.94 -5.17
C LEU A 35 -5.47 0.74 -4.31
N LEU A 36 -5.62 -0.41 -4.96
CA LEU A 36 -6.07 -1.66 -4.38
C LEU A 36 -4.93 -2.68 -4.33
N CYS A 37 -4.98 -3.58 -3.36
CA CYS A 37 -4.10 -4.74 -3.31
C CYS A 37 -4.46 -5.67 -4.46
N ARG A 38 -3.51 -5.94 -5.37
CA ARG A 38 -3.77 -6.79 -6.54
C ARG A 38 -4.28 -8.19 -6.19
N LYS A 39 -3.88 -8.73 -5.02
CA LYS A 39 -4.23 -10.10 -4.61
C LYS A 39 -5.67 -10.22 -4.09
N CYS A 40 -6.18 -9.23 -3.38
CA CYS A 40 -7.46 -9.35 -2.64
C CYS A 40 -8.44 -8.18 -2.83
N GLY A 41 -8.04 -7.11 -3.51
CA GLY A 41 -8.88 -5.94 -3.75
C GLY A 41 -8.97 -4.96 -2.57
N ALA A 42 -8.36 -5.23 -1.41
CA ALA A 42 -8.41 -4.31 -0.28
C ALA A 42 -7.66 -3.00 -0.56
N ASP A 43 -8.20 -1.89 -0.06
CA ASP A 43 -7.61 -0.55 -0.17
C ASP A 43 -6.16 -0.50 0.33
N VAL A 44 -5.27 0.08 -0.48
CA VAL A 44 -3.86 0.30 -0.15
C VAL A 44 -3.59 1.79 0.05
N ALA A 45 -3.92 2.65 -0.91
CA ALA A 45 -3.64 4.08 -0.81
C ALA A 45 -4.53 4.88 -1.77
N ASP A 46 -4.66 6.18 -1.57
CA ASP A 46 -5.22 7.08 -2.59
C ASP A 46 -4.09 7.54 -3.52
N SER A 47 -4.32 7.60 -4.83
CA SER A 47 -3.32 8.07 -5.78
C SER A 47 -2.86 9.51 -5.49
N TYR A 48 -3.69 10.33 -4.82
CA TYR A 48 -3.33 11.65 -4.30
C TYR A 48 -2.06 11.65 -3.42
N TYR A 49 -1.80 10.56 -2.68
CA TYR A 49 -0.62 10.46 -1.81
C TYR A 49 0.64 10.00 -2.54
N LEU A 50 0.57 9.70 -3.85
CA LEU A 50 1.76 9.43 -4.64
C LEU A 50 2.60 10.69 -4.76
N PHE A 51 3.88 10.55 -4.47
CA PHE A 51 4.87 11.61 -4.63
C PHE A 51 6.16 10.99 -5.15
N SER A 52 7.18 11.81 -5.42
CA SER A 52 8.46 11.33 -5.96
C SER A 52 9.59 11.57 -4.95
N LYS A 53 10.02 10.52 -4.27
CA LYS A 53 11.33 10.50 -3.59
C LYS A 53 12.33 9.72 -4.43
N SER A 54 13.40 10.39 -4.86
CA SER A 54 14.46 9.72 -5.63
C SER A 54 15.30 8.80 -4.73
N SER A 55 15.52 7.58 -5.18
CA SER A 55 16.51 6.66 -4.61
C SER A 55 17.84 6.82 -5.36
N PRO A 56 18.95 7.11 -4.67
CA PRO A 56 20.28 7.18 -5.30
C PRO A 56 20.72 5.87 -5.97
N GLY A 57 20.15 4.73 -5.54
CA GLY A 57 20.48 3.40 -6.06
C GLY A 57 19.53 2.88 -7.14
N ALA A 58 18.64 3.72 -7.69
CA ALA A 58 17.74 3.31 -8.76
C ALA A 58 18.51 2.95 -10.04
N GLN A 59 18.34 1.72 -10.54
CA GLN A 59 18.92 1.29 -11.82
C GLN A 59 18.27 1.97 -13.02
N LYS A 60 16.99 2.32 -12.87
CA LYS A 60 16.19 2.97 -13.90
C LYS A 60 15.12 3.81 -13.23
N THR A 61 14.87 4.99 -13.77
CA THR A 61 13.80 5.88 -13.33
C THR A 61 13.01 6.32 -14.54
N GLU A 62 11.69 6.12 -14.50
CA GLU A 62 10.78 6.46 -15.60
C GLU A 62 9.60 7.26 -15.10
N LYS A 63 9.00 8.02 -16.01
CA LYS A 63 7.75 8.75 -15.81
C LYS A 63 6.65 8.00 -16.53
N GLN A 64 5.62 7.58 -15.80
CA GLN A 64 4.50 6.84 -16.34
C GLN A 64 3.18 7.54 -15.97
N ASN A 65 2.17 7.41 -16.83
CA ASN A 65 0.82 7.86 -16.52
C ASN A 65 0.10 6.69 -15.82
N LEU A 66 -0.06 6.76 -14.51
CA LEU A 66 -0.57 5.68 -13.67
C LEU A 66 -1.62 6.21 -12.71
N PHE A 67 -2.66 5.41 -12.44
CA PHE A 67 -3.66 5.67 -11.39
C PHE A 67 -4.33 7.05 -11.48
N GLY A 68 -4.69 7.44 -12.70
CA GLY A 68 -5.27 8.75 -13.01
C GLY A 68 -4.29 9.94 -12.94
N GLN A 69 -3.02 9.70 -12.60
CA GLN A 69 -1.98 10.73 -12.51
C GLN A 69 -1.00 10.69 -13.69
N GLN A 70 -0.50 11.87 -14.06
CA GLN A 70 0.54 12.01 -15.08
C GLN A 70 1.93 12.07 -14.44
N ASN A 71 2.93 11.55 -15.14
CA ASN A 71 4.34 11.63 -14.74
C ASN A 71 4.67 11.06 -13.34
N VAL A 72 3.98 9.99 -12.95
CA VAL A 72 4.31 9.22 -11.73
C VAL A 72 5.70 8.63 -11.89
N THR A 73 6.57 8.85 -10.90
CA THR A 73 7.94 8.32 -10.92
C THR A 73 7.93 6.84 -10.53
N VAL A 74 8.34 5.99 -11.47
CA VAL A 74 8.58 4.57 -11.24
C VAL A 74 10.09 4.33 -11.21
N GLN A 75 10.57 3.69 -10.14
CA GLN A 75 11.98 3.40 -9.92
C GLN A 75 12.21 1.90 -9.93
N THR A 76 13.15 1.42 -10.75
CA THR A 76 13.63 0.03 -10.68
C THR A 76 14.72 -0.07 -9.62
N LEU A 77 14.37 -0.69 -8.50
CA LEU A 77 15.24 -0.90 -7.34
C LEU A 77 15.60 -2.38 -7.23
N VAL A 78 16.83 -2.66 -6.79
CA VAL A 78 17.35 -4.04 -6.70
C VAL A 78 17.75 -4.31 -5.28
N ASN A 79 17.26 -5.41 -4.72
CA ASN A 79 17.64 -5.83 -3.37
C ASN A 79 19.02 -6.53 -3.38
N PRO A 80 19.61 -6.80 -2.20
CA PRO A 80 20.92 -7.48 -2.11
C PRO A 80 20.98 -8.86 -2.78
N PHE A 81 19.83 -9.50 -2.98
CA PHE A 81 19.73 -10.80 -3.66
C PHE A 81 19.57 -10.67 -5.18
N GLY A 82 19.70 -9.46 -5.75
CA GLY A 82 19.58 -9.22 -7.20
C GLY A 82 18.14 -9.18 -7.72
N ILE A 83 17.13 -9.22 -6.84
CA ILE A 83 15.71 -9.18 -7.24
C ILE A 83 15.31 -7.74 -7.52
N LYS A 84 14.75 -7.51 -8.71
CA LYS A 84 14.29 -6.21 -9.20
C LYS A 84 12.83 -5.93 -8.80
N PHE A 85 12.56 -4.70 -8.41
CA PHE A 85 11.23 -4.20 -8.09
C PHE A 85 11.00 -2.85 -8.77
N GLU A 86 9.88 -2.71 -9.46
CA GLU A 86 9.37 -1.40 -9.88
C GLU A 86 8.57 -0.81 -8.71
N VAL A 87 9.02 0.35 -8.23
CA VAL A 87 8.53 0.96 -7.00
C VAL A 87 8.04 2.38 -7.26
N VAL A 88 6.88 2.70 -6.71
CA VAL A 88 6.35 4.07 -6.59
C VAL A 88 6.36 4.50 -5.12
N THR A 89 6.52 5.78 -4.84
CA THR A 89 6.52 6.31 -3.47
C THR A 89 5.20 6.96 -3.10
N ALA A 90 4.68 6.65 -1.91
CA ALA A 90 3.43 7.18 -1.38
C ALA A 90 3.64 7.71 0.05
N GLU A 91 3.06 8.86 0.37
CA GLU A 91 3.13 9.42 1.73
C GLU A 91 2.34 8.58 2.74
N LYS A 92 1.24 7.98 2.29
CA LYS A 92 0.35 7.16 3.11
C LYS A 92 -0.01 5.88 2.38
N ALA A 93 0.04 4.76 3.09
CA ALA A 93 -0.53 3.48 2.66
C ALA A 93 -1.07 2.70 3.85
N ARG A 94 -2.14 1.93 3.64
CA ARG A 94 -2.70 0.97 4.57
C ARG A 94 -1.94 -0.34 4.45
N CYS A 95 -0.97 -0.54 5.32
CA CYS A 95 -0.27 -1.81 5.44
C CYS A 95 0.17 -2.11 6.87
N GLU A 96 0.39 -3.38 7.13
CA GLU A 96 0.94 -3.91 8.36
C GLU A 96 2.47 -4.03 8.23
N ASN A 97 3.22 -3.48 9.18
CA ASN A 97 4.67 -3.52 9.18
C ASN A 97 5.20 -4.81 9.81
N ILE A 98 5.87 -5.65 9.03
CA ILE A 98 6.37 -6.96 9.45
C ILE A 98 7.88 -6.91 9.75
N GLY A 99 8.29 -7.58 10.84
CA GLY A 99 9.68 -7.68 11.29
C GLY A 99 10.21 -6.38 11.90
N PRO A 100 11.41 -6.35 12.52
CA PRO A 100 11.98 -5.13 13.11
C PRO A 100 12.41 -4.10 12.05
N GLN A 101 12.68 -2.88 12.48
CA GLN A 101 13.20 -1.80 11.63
C GLN A 101 14.63 -2.09 11.18
N GLN A 102 14.90 -1.99 9.88
CA GLN A 102 16.19 -2.33 9.28
C GLN A 102 16.82 -1.14 8.57
N GLY A 103 18.04 -0.77 8.96
CA GLY A 103 18.80 0.29 8.28
C GLY A 103 19.65 -0.21 7.11
N ALA A 104 20.10 -1.46 7.18
CA ALA A 104 20.94 -2.07 6.15
C ALA A 104 20.22 -2.13 4.80
N ASP A 105 20.98 -1.93 3.72
CA ASP A 105 20.49 -2.04 2.33
C ASP A 105 19.27 -1.16 2.00
N SER A 106 19.08 -0.07 2.74
CA SER A 106 18.04 0.90 2.43
C SER A 106 18.31 1.59 1.10
N TRP A 107 17.32 1.59 0.22
CA TRP A 107 17.37 2.36 -1.03
C TRP A 107 17.28 3.88 -0.81
N PHE A 108 16.93 4.32 0.41
CA PHE A 108 16.77 5.73 0.74
C PHE A 108 17.66 6.07 1.95
N PRO A 109 18.84 6.69 1.72
CA PRO A 109 19.75 7.07 2.80
C PRO A 109 19.07 7.93 3.87
N GLY A 110 19.38 7.67 5.15
CA GLY A 110 18.73 8.32 6.29
C GLY A 110 17.34 7.76 6.63
N TYR A 111 16.92 6.68 5.96
CA TYR A 111 15.71 5.93 6.30
C TYR A 111 16.05 4.47 6.53
N SER A 112 15.43 3.90 7.53
CA SER A 112 15.32 2.47 7.74
C SER A 112 13.96 1.97 7.23
N TRP A 113 13.86 0.69 6.93
CA TRP A 113 12.67 0.09 6.33
C TRP A 113 12.10 -1.07 7.15
N ARG A 114 10.82 -1.35 6.92
CA ARG A 114 10.10 -2.58 7.34
C ARG A 114 9.27 -3.08 6.18
N ILE A 115 8.98 -4.38 6.14
CA ILE A 115 8.10 -4.96 5.12
C ILE A 115 6.69 -4.41 5.34
N CYS A 116 6.07 -3.86 4.31
CA CYS A 116 4.69 -3.37 4.27
C CYS A 116 3.82 -4.44 3.63
N ALA A 117 3.04 -5.15 4.46
CA ALA A 117 2.17 -6.25 4.03
C ALA A 117 0.70 -5.83 4.02
N CYS A 118 -0.09 -6.37 3.09
CA CYS A 118 -1.53 -6.15 3.05
C CYS A 118 -2.17 -6.72 4.33
N PRO A 119 -2.88 -5.91 5.13
CA PRO A 119 -3.48 -6.36 6.39
C PRO A 119 -4.56 -7.45 6.20
N HIS A 120 -5.12 -7.55 4.99
CA HIS A 120 -6.20 -8.48 4.69
C HIS A 120 -5.71 -9.85 4.22
N CYS A 121 -4.63 -9.91 3.43
CA CYS A 121 -4.20 -11.15 2.76
C CYS A 121 -2.71 -11.47 2.90
N GLY A 122 -1.96 -10.66 3.65
CA GLY A 122 -0.53 -10.81 3.87
C GLY A 122 0.36 -10.58 2.64
N GLN A 123 -0.20 -10.14 1.51
CA GLN A 123 0.59 -9.85 0.30
C GLN A 123 1.66 -8.79 0.61
N HIS A 124 2.91 -9.04 0.23
CA HIS A 124 3.98 -8.05 0.32
C HIS A 124 3.67 -6.87 -0.63
N LEU A 125 3.21 -5.75 -0.11
CA LEU A 125 2.88 -4.55 -0.90
C LEU A 125 4.12 -3.71 -1.19
N GLY A 126 5.12 -3.76 -0.31
CA GLY A 126 6.42 -3.12 -0.48
C GLY A 126 7.08 -2.85 0.86
N TRP A 127 7.56 -1.62 1.08
CA TRP A 127 8.29 -1.25 2.29
C TRP A 127 7.81 0.06 2.88
N THR A 128 7.79 0.16 4.20
CA THR A 128 7.61 1.41 4.92
C THR A 128 8.98 1.94 5.33
N PHE A 129 9.30 3.16 4.90
CA PHE A 129 10.55 3.86 5.21
C PHE A 129 10.31 4.89 6.30
N GLN A 130 11.07 4.81 7.38
CA GLN A 130 11.02 5.74 8.50
C GLN A 130 12.40 6.35 8.72
N ARG A 131 12.44 7.67 8.89
CA ARG A 131 13.67 8.43 9.09
C ARG A 131 14.42 7.93 10.34
N THR A 132 15.73 7.71 10.23
CA THR A 132 16.59 7.40 11.37
C THR A 132 16.80 8.66 12.21
N GLN A 133 16.68 8.55 13.54
CA GLN A 133 16.93 9.66 14.45
C GLN A 133 18.44 9.74 14.71
N ASP A 134 19.20 10.28 13.77
CA ASP A 134 20.59 10.59 14.04
C ASP A 134 20.67 11.95 14.75
N SER A 135 20.85 11.91 16.07
CA SER A 135 21.18 13.06 16.91
C SER A 135 22.43 13.75 16.37
N ASN A 136 22.33 15.06 16.09
CA ASN A 136 23.41 16.01 15.73
C ASN A 136 23.58 16.40 14.26
N THR A 137 22.68 16.00 13.35
CA THR A 137 22.68 16.60 12.01
C THR A 137 21.37 17.35 11.75
N GLU A 138 21.25 18.53 12.38
CA GLU A 138 20.36 19.62 11.96
C GLU A 138 20.80 20.25 10.62
N LYS A 139 21.43 19.49 9.72
CA LYS A 139 21.50 19.93 8.33
C LYS A 139 20.15 19.61 7.72
N GLN A 140 19.28 20.62 7.79
CA GLN A 140 18.02 20.77 7.06
C GLN A 140 17.95 19.83 5.86
N SER A 141 17.42 18.62 6.07
CA SER A 141 17.05 17.77 4.95
C SER A 141 15.92 18.48 4.22
N ILE A 142 16.11 18.74 2.93
CA ILE A 142 15.19 19.47 2.06
C ILE A 142 13.76 18.88 2.11
N ASP A 143 13.61 17.60 2.48
CA ASP A 143 12.33 16.91 2.65
C ASP A 143 11.98 16.68 4.13
N ASN A 144 10.86 17.25 4.61
CA ASN A 144 10.32 17.05 5.96
C ASN A 144 9.58 15.70 6.16
N ILE A 145 9.85 14.72 5.31
CA ILE A 145 9.09 13.45 5.26
C ILE A 145 9.62 12.50 6.33
N LYS A 146 8.86 12.34 7.41
CA LYS A 146 9.22 11.44 8.53
C LYS A 146 9.07 9.96 8.16
N THR A 147 7.99 9.64 7.46
CA THR A 147 7.64 8.29 7.04
C THR A 147 7.02 8.34 5.65
N PHE A 148 7.30 7.33 4.83
CA PHE A 148 6.64 7.11 3.54
C PHE A 148 6.69 5.62 3.18
N HIS A 149 6.06 5.25 2.07
CA HIS A 149 6.01 3.87 1.60
C HIS A 149 6.56 3.76 0.19
N GLY A 150 7.36 2.73 -0.08
CA GLY A 150 7.69 2.29 -1.43
C GLY A 150 6.80 1.11 -1.78
N LEU A 151 5.84 1.30 -2.69
CA LEU A 151 4.88 0.29 -3.11
C LEU A 151 5.35 -0.39 -4.40
N ILE A 152 5.32 -1.72 -4.41
CA ILE A 152 5.67 -2.55 -5.56
C ILE A 152 4.54 -2.45 -6.60
N LEU A 153 4.84 -1.90 -7.76
CA LEU A 153 3.86 -1.59 -8.80
C LEU A 153 3.03 -2.83 -9.22
N LYS A 154 3.69 -3.98 -9.38
CA LYS A 154 3.02 -5.25 -9.73
C LYS A 154 2.07 -5.78 -8.65
N ASN A 155 2.13 -5.30 -7.40
CA ASN A 155 1.32 -5.80 -6.29
C ASN A 155 0.13 -4.89 -5.96
N ILE A 156 0.01 -3.77 -6.67
CA ILE A 156 -1.11 -2.84 -6.59
C ILE A 156 -1.84 -2.73 -7.93
N LEU A 157 -3.06 -2.23 -7.88
CA LEU A 157 -3.95 -1.93 -9.01
C LEU A 157 -4.67 -0.61 -8.74
N GLY A 158 -5.10 0.06 -9.80
CA GLY A 158 -6.08 1.13 -9.66
C GLY A 158 -7.51 0.58 -9.82
N GLU A 159 -8.46 1.15 -9.08
CA GLU A 159 -9.90 0.87 -9.15
C GLU A 159 -10.50 0.95 -10.59
N ASN A 160 -10.18 1.97 -11.37
CA ASN A 160 -10.65 2.16 -12.76
C ASN A 160 -10.15 1.05 -13.69
N PHE A 161 -8.94 0.53 -13.44
CA PHE A 161 -8.44 -0.62 -14.19
C PHE A 161 -9.19 -1.91 -13.84
N THR A 162 -9.54 -2.11 -12.57
CA THR A 162 -10.38 -3.27 -12.17
C THR A 162 -11.76 -3.23 -12.77
N ASP A 163 -12.39 -2.06 -12.88
CA ASP A 163 -13.72 -1.91 -13.51
C ASP A 163 -13.71 -2.32 -14.99
N SER A 164 -12.60 -2.04 -15.68
CA SER A 164 -12.42 -2.42 -17.07
C SER A 164 -12.29 -3.93 -17.27
N LEU A 165 -11.78 -4.66 -16.27
CA LEU A 165 -11.60 -6.13 -16.35
C LEU A 165 -12.91 -6.91 -16.15
N ILE A 166 -13.89 -6.32 -15.48
CA ILE A 166 -15.18 -6.98 -15.17
C ILE A 166 -16.28 -6.61 -16.17
N MET A 167 -16.01 -5.75 -17.15
CA MET A 167 -16.98 -5.37 -18.17
C MET A 167 -17.11 -6.46 -19.24
N MET A 168 -18.31 -7.00 -19.42
CA MET A 168 -18.61 -7.96 -20.47
C MET A 168 -18.66 -7.25 -21.84
N PRO A 169 -17.91 -7.71 -22.87
CA PRO A 169 -17.94 -7.06 -24.18
C PRO A 169 -19.34 -7.12 -24.79
N LYS A 170 -19.79 -5.99 -25.36
CA LYS A 170 -21.07 -5.93 -26.08
C LYS A 170 -20.99 -6.87 -27.29
N MET A 171 -21.72 -7.98 -27.25
CA MET A 171 -21.91 -8.84 -28.42
C MET A 171 -22.74 -8.07 -29.44
N TYR A 172 -22.12 -7.64 -30.53
CA TYR A 172 -22.87 -7.14 -31.68
C TYR A 172 -23.61 -8.32 -32.31
N LYS A 173 -24.94 -8.20 -32.42
CA LYS A 173 -25.74 -9.11 -33.25
C LYS A 173 -25.38 -8.82 -34.71
N MET A 174 -24.86 -9.84 -35.41
CA MET A 174 -24.72 -9.85 -36.86
C MET A 174 -26.08 -9.96 -37.52
#